data_AF-A0A522C939-F1
#
_entry.id   AF-A0A522C939-F1
#
_cell.length_a   1.000
_cell.length_b   1.000
_cell.length_c   1.000
_cell.angle_alpha   90.00
_cell.angle_beta   90.00
_cell.angle_gamma   90.00
#
_symmetry.space_group_name_H-M   'P 1'
#
loop_
_entity.id
_entity.type
_entity.pdbx_description
1 polymer ?
#
loop_
_entity_poly.entity_id
_entity_poly.type
_entity_poly.pdbx_seq_one_letter_code
_entity_poly.pdbx_strand_id
1 'polypeptide(L)'
;PLAVEVAQELERRIPGLEVREGYGCTETTALIAAQPPEERRLGSVGKPVGGIEIRVTGPDGEELKTGEDGEICVRGPLVMSGYWNSPDATAQAIRDGWFHTGDVGHLDEDGYLYVVDRIKDLIIRNGFNVYPRDVEDVLLAHPDVTAAAVVGRPDPKVGEEVVAFVSVAPGSTVTPEALVEFTKEHISKAKYPREVRIVDAIPLTSVLKTDRKALRAQLRG
;
A
#
# COMPACT_ATOMS: atom_id res chain seq x y z
N PRO A 1 3.20 -0.51 -3.72
CA PRO A 1 2.44 -0.53 -4.99
C PRO A 1 2.66 0.77 -5.77
N LEU A 2 2.77 0.71 -7.10
CA LEU A 2 2.80 1.88 -7.97
C LEU A 2 1.37 2.27 -8.34
N ALA A 3 1.05 3.57 -8.40
CA ALA A 3 -0.30 4.00 -8.81
C ALA A 3 -0.48 3.74 -10.30
N VAL A 4 -1.64 3.22 -10.69
CA VAL A 4 -1.91 2.86 -12.09
C VAL A 4 -1.80 4.10 -12.99
N GLU A 5 -2.27 5.24 -12.50
CA GLU A 5 -2.21 6.55 -13.16
C GLU A 5 -0.76 6.98 -13.41
N VAL A 6 0.14 6.72 -12.44
CA VAL A 6 1.56 7.03 -12.57
C VAL A 6 2.23 6.13 -13.60
N ALA A 7 1.91 4.83 -13.60
CA ALA A 7 2.42 3.88 -14.59
C ALA A 7 1.96 4.28 -16.01
N GLN A 8 0.68 4.58 -16.17
CA GLN A 8 0.10 5.03 -17.44
C GLN A 8 0.73 6.33 -17.94
N GLU A 9 0.93 7.30 -17.05
CA GLU A 9 1.55 8.58 -17.42
C GLU A 9 3.02 8.40 -17.86
N LEU A 10 3.76 7.50 -17.20
CA LEU A 10 5.13 7.19 -17.58
C LEU A 10 5.21 6.54 -18.97
N GLU A 11 4.35 5.57 -19.25
CA GLU A 11 4.26 4.90 -20.56
C GLU A 11 3.83 5.85 -21.67
N ARG A 12 2.91 6.76 -21.38
CA ARG A 12 2.48 7.80 -22.32
C ARG A 12 3.63 8.74 -22.70
N ARG A 13 4.50 9.08 -21.74
CA ARG A 13 5.63 9.99 -21.95
C ARG A 13 6.82 9.32 -22.66
N ILE A 14 6.98 8.01 -22.53
CA ILE A 14 8.12 7.26 -23.06
C ILE A 14 7.60 6.13 -23.97
N PRO A 15 7.41 6.40 -25.28
CA PRO A 15 6.90 5.41 -26.22
C PRO A 15 7.77 4.14 -26.25
N GLY A 16 7.14 2.98 -26.12
CA GLY A 16 7.80 1.68 -26.11
C GLY A 16 8.31 1.21 -24.74
N LEU A 17 8.19 2.03 -23.69
CA LEU A 17 8.38 1.59 -22.32
C LEU A 17 7.16 0.81 -21.82
N GLU A 18 7.40 -0.24 -21.06
CA GLU A 18 6.36 -0.99 -20.35
C GLU A 18 6.73 -1.14 -18.87
N VAL A 19 5.86 -0.65 -17.98
CA VAL A 19 6.06 -0.71 -16.53
C VAL A 19 5.62 -2.07 -15.99
N ARG A 20 6.55 -2.88 -15.49
CA ARG A 20 6.25 -4.18 -14.88
C ARG A 20 6.56 -4.15 -13.40
N GLU A 21 5.51 -4.39 -12.60
CA GLU A 21 5.64 -4.48 -11.15
C GLU A 21 6.07 -5.88 -10.71
N GLY A 22 6.72 -5.91 -9.56
CA GLY A 22 7.03 -7.12 -8.82
C GLY A 22 6.98 -6.80 -7.33
N TYR A 23 6.70 -7.81 -6.53
CA TYR A 23 6.58 -7.69 -5.08
C TYR A 23 7.49 -8.67 -4.38
N GLY A 24 8.12 -8.24 -3.31
CA GLY A 24 9.05 -9.02 -2.50
C GLY A 24 9.46 -8.23 -1.25
N CYS A 25 10.07 -8.91 -0.29
CA CYS A 25 10.68 -8.28 0.87
C CYS A 25 12.03 -8.92 1.21
N THR A 26 12.73 -8.36 2.19
CA THR A 26 14.06 -8.84 2.62
C THR A 26 13.99 -10.30 3.07
N GLU A 27 12.94 -10.64 3.80
CA GLU A 27 12.68 -11.97 4.37
C GLU A 27 12.35 -13.02 3.30
N THR A 28 12.06 -12.60 2.06
CA THR A 28 11.83 -13.51 0.93
C THR A 28 12.96 -13.50 -0.09
N THR A 29 14.12 -12.93 0.26
CA THR A 29 15.34 -12.82 -0.58
C THR A 29 15.19 -11.94 -1.83
N ALA A 30 14.14 -12.15 -2.62
CA ALA A 30 13.83 -11.47 -3.86
C ALA A 30 12.30 -11.37 -4.03
N LEU A 31 11.81 -11.54 -5.26
CA LEU A 31 10.40 -11.44 -5.60
C LEU A 31 9.60 -12.64 -5.09
N ILE A 32 8.46 -12.34 -4.49
CA ILE A 32 7.35 -13.24 -4.17
C ILE A 32 6.45 -13.38 -5.41
N ALA A 33 6.14 -12.26 -6.06
CA ALA A 33 5.29 -12.19 -7.25
C ALA A 33 5.86 -11.25 -8.31
N ALA A 34 5.60 -11.55 -9.58
CA ALA A 34 6.05 -10.75 -10.72
C ALA A 34 5.06 -10.82 -11.89
N GLN A 35 4.97 -9.74 -12.66
CA GLN A 35 4.15 -9.68 -13.88
C GLN A 35 4.64 -10.71 -14.92
N PRO A 36 3.81 -11.71 -15.30
CA PRO A 36 4.24 -12.72 -16.25
C PRO A 36 4.48 -12.10 -17.65
N PRO A 37 5.47 -12.57 -18.43
CA PRO A 37 5.81 -12.00 -19.73
C PRO A 37 4.63 -11.86 -20.69
N GLU A 38 3.77 -12.87 -20.71
CA GLU A 38 2.65 -13.04 -21.63
C GLU A 38 1.46 -12.11 -21.36
N GLU A 39 1.17 -11.80 -20.10
CA GLU A 39 -0.02 -11.05 -19.73
C GLU A 39 0.28 -10.15 -18.53
N ARG A 40 0.32 -8.84 -18.78
CA ARG A 40 0.54 -7.85 -17.72
C ARG A 40 -0.79 -7.28 -17.26
N ARG A 41 -0.97 -7.14 -15.95
CA ARG A 41 -2.14 -6.50 -15.33
C ARG A 41 -1.71 -5.32 -14.45
N LEU A 42 -1.93 -4.08 -14.92
CA LEU A 42 -1.61 -2.87 -14.16
C LEU A 42 -2.36 -2.84 -12.82
N GLY A 43 -1.68 -2.38 -11.76
CA GLY A 43 -2.21 -2.37 -10.39
C GLY A 43 -2.01 -3.68 -9.63
N SER A 44 -1.74 -4.79 -10.34
CA SER A 44 -1.26 -6.02 -9.73
C SER A 44 0.27 -6.04 -9.67
N VAL A 45 0.82 -6.80 -8.73
CA VAL A 45 2.25 -7.13 -8.68
C VAL A 45 2.58 -8.43 -9.43
N GLY A 46 1.59 -9.05 -10.07
CA GLY A 46 1.71 -10.24 -10.88
C GLY A 46 1.37 -11.54 -10.16
N LYS A 47 1.93 -12.66 -10.63
CA LYS A 47 1.66 -14.01 -10.13
C LYS A 47 2.82 -14.52 -9.26
N PRO A 48 2.60 -15.52 -8.38
CA PRO A 48 3.69 -16.13 -7.62
C PRO A 48 4.83 -16.57 -8.53
N VAL A 49 6.07 -16.25 -8.16
CA VAL A 49 7.25 -16.74 -8.90
C VAL A 49 7.46 -18.23 -8.64
N GLY A 50 8.25 -18.90 -9.49
CA GLY A 50 8.43 -20.35 -9.43
C GLY A 50 8.85 -20.86 -8.04
N GLY A 51 8.07 -21.81 -7.50
CA GLY A 51 8.30 -22.42 -6.18
C GLY A 51 7.78 -21.61 -4.99
N ILE A 52 7.13 -20.47 -5.23
CA ILE A 52 6.46 -19.68 -4.19
C ILE A 52 4.97 -19.99 -4.18
N GLU A 53 4.46 -20.26 -2.98
CA GLU A 53 3.03 -20.36 -2.69
C GLU A 53 2.58 -19.10 -1.95
N ILE A 54 1.41 -18.59 -2.32
CA ILE A 54 0.80 -17.41 -1.69
C ILE A 54 -0.61 -17.80 -1.26
N ARG A 55 -0.99 -17.38 -0.05
CA ARG A 55 -2.38 -17.35 0.41
C ARG A 55 -2.67 -16.03 1.10
N VAL A 56 -3.94 -15.69 1.20
CA VAL A 56 -4.41 -14.49 1.89
C VAL A 56 -5.22 -14.92 3.09
N THR A 57 -4.86 -14.46 4.29
CA THR A 57 -5.49 -14.90 5.53
C THR A 57 -6.18 -13.78 6.29
N GLY A 58 -7.27 -14.11 6.96
CA GLY A 58 -7.96 -13.23 7.89
C GLY A 58 -7.23 -13.10 9.22
N PRO A 59 -7.76 -12.28 10.14
CA PRO A 59 -7.17 -12.05 11.46
C PRO A 59 -7.04 -13.31 12.33
N ASP A 60 -7.91 -14.31 12.13
CA ASP A 60 -7.92 -15.55 12.89
C ASP A 60 -7.06 -16.66 12.22
N GLY A 61 -6.36 -16.34 11.13
CA GLY A 61 -5.47 -17.24 10.39
C GLY A 61 -6.17 -18.14 9.38
N GLU A 62 -7.47 -17.98 9.19
CA GLU A 62 -8.26 -18.63 8.16
C GLU A 62 -7.93 -18.08 6.78
N GLU A 63 -7.96 -18.93 5.75
CA GLU A 63 -7.76 -18.51 4.37
C GLU A 63 -9.03 -17.80 3.86
N LEU A 64 -8.86 -16.60 3.32
CA LEU A 64 -9.95 -15.79 2.78
C LEU A 64 -10.27 -16.18 1.34
N LYS A 65 -11.45 -15.79 0.89
CA LYS A 65 -11.87 -16.02 -0.50
C LYS A 65 -11.13 -15.08 -1.45
N THR A 66 -11.13 -15.46 -2.72
CA THR A 66 -10.66 -14.62 -3.82
C THR A 66 -11.33 -13.25 -3.79
N GLY A 67 -10.53 -12.19 -3.94
CA GLY A 67 -10.94 -10.79 -3.87
C GLY A 67 -11.14 -10.22 -2.46
N GLU A 68 -11.02 -11.01 -1.39
CA GLU A 68 -11.09 -10.50 -0.01
C GLU A 68 -9.71 -10.04 0.47
N ASP A 69 -9.64 -8.84 1.04
CA ASP A 69 -8.40 -8.27 1.58
C ASP A 69 -8.01 -8.94 2.91
N GLY A 70 -6.79 -9.47 2.96
CA GLY A 70 -6.21 -10.06 4.17
C GLY A 70 -4.69 -10.00 4.16
N GLU A 71 -4.06 -10.64 5.15
CA GLU A 71 -2.60 -10.71 5.23
C GLU A 71 -2.05 -11.65 4.14
N ILE A 72 -1.10 -11.14 3.35
CA ILE A 72 -0.37 -11.94 2.37
C ILE A 72 0.60 -12.85 3.13
N CYS A 73 0.40 -14.16 2.99
CA CYS A 73 1.22 -15.20 3.59
C CYS A 73 1.94 -15.99 2.50
N VAL A 74 3.23 -16.26 2.72
CA VAL A 74 4.10 -16.83 1.69
C VAL A 74 4.81 -18.08 2.20
N ARG A 75 4.91 -19.10 1.37
CA ARG A 75 5.72 -20.29 1.63
C ARG A 75 6.58 -20.60 0.41
N GLY A 76 7.82 -21.04 0.64
CA GLY A 76 8.70 -21.47 -0.44
C GLY A 76 10.18 -21.33 -0.10
N PRO A 77 11.06 -21.70 -1.03
CA PRO A 77 12.50 -21.81 -0.78
C PRO A 77 13.21 -20.46 -0.61
N LEU A 78 12.55 -19.35 -0.96
CA LEU A 78 13.13 -18.01 -0.83
C LEU A 78 12.87 -17.36 0.53
N VAL A 79 12.00 -17.96 1.36
CA VAL A 79 11.72 -17.48 2.71
C VAL A 79 12.95 -17.71 3.58
N MET A 80 13.31 -16.69 4.37
CA MET A 80 14.42 -16.73 5.31
C MET A 80 14.31 -17.90 6.29
N SER A 81 15.44 -18.33 6.84
CA SER A 81 15.46 -19.29 7.94
C SER A 81 14.94 -18.72 9.27
N GLY A 82 14.92 -17.39 9.40
CA GLY A 82 14.51 -16.67 10.61
C GLY A 82 15.36 -15.45 10.90
N TYR A 83 14.94 -14.67 11.90
CA TYR A 83 15.67 -13.50 12.37
C TYR A 83 16.81 -13.90 13.31
N TRP A 84 17.98 -13.30 13.09
CA TRP A 84 19.17 -13.57 13.90
C TRP A 84 18.94 -13.25 15.38
N ASN A 85 19.28 -14.20 16.27
CA ASN A 85 19.11 -14.11 17.72
C ASN A 85 17.71 -13.65 18.19
N SER A 86 16.68 -13.88 17.38
CA SER A 86 15.31 -13.42 17.66
C SER A 86 14.29 -14.55 17.37
N PRO A 87 14.33 -15.66 18.14
CA PRO A 87 13.46 -16.81 17.92
C PRO A 87 11.97 -16.46 18.08
N ASP A 88 11.60 -15.58 19.02
CA ASP A 88 10.21 -15.17 19.23
C ASP A 88 9.67 -14.38 18.03
N ALA A 89 10.46 -13.45 17.48
CA ALA A 89 10.09 -12.72 16.27
C ALA A 89 10.00 -13.65 15.06
N THR A 90 10.87 -14.68 15.01
CA THR A 90 10.85 -15.70 13.95
C THR A 90 9.57 -16.52 14.03
N ALA A 91 9.18 -17.00 15.22
CA ALA A 91 7.96 -17.77 15.44
C ALA A 91 6.69 -16.94 15.19
N GLN A 92 6.74 -15.63 15.46
CA GLN A 92 5.63 -14.72 15.13
C GLN A 92 5.50 -14.50 13.62
N ALA A 93 6.62 -14.36 12.92
CA ALA A 93 6.63 -14.10 11.48
C ALA A 93 6.44 -15.37 10.64
N ILE A 94 6.91 -16.52 11.09
CA ILE A 94 6.76 -17.81 10.40
C ILE A 94 5.89 -18.73 11.26
N ARG A 95 4.63 -18.87 10.86
CA ARG A 95 3.61 -19.66 11.57
C ARG A 95 3.17 -20.81 10.68
N ASP A 96 3.24 -22.03 11.19
CA ASP A 96 2.87 -23.25 10.45
C ASP A 96 3.53 -23.37 9.06
N GLY A 97 4.78 -22.91 8.95
CA GLY A 97 5.55 -22.92 7.70
C GLY A 97 5.21 -21.79 6.72
N TRP A 98 4.34 -20.86 7.10
CA TRP A 98 3.99 -19.67 6.31
C TRP A 98 4.62 -18.42 6.91
N PHE A 99 5.33 -17.67 6.08
CA PHE A 99 5.81 -16.34 6.42
C PHE A 99 4.69 -15.30 6.25
N HIS A 100 4.35 -14.63 7.33
CA HIS A 100 3.38 -13.55 7.42
C HIS A 100 4.06 -12.22 7.13
N THR A 101 3.75 -11.64 5.98
CA THR A 101 4.49 -10.49 5.43
C THR A 101 4.20 -9.17 6.16
N GLY A 102 3.07 -9.10 6.86
CA GLY A 102 2.53 -7.85 7.39
C GLY A 102 1.98 -6.91 6.30
N ASP A 103 1.82 -7.39 5.07
CA ASP A 103 1.25 -6.69 3.93
C ASP A 103 -0.17 -7.20 3.68
N VAL A 104 -1.08 -6.28 3.37
CA VAL A 104 -2.46 -6.57 3.04
C VAL A 104 -2.60 -6.67 1.54
N GLY A 105 -3.33 -7.68 1.07
CA GLY A 105 -3.64 -7.85 -0.33
C GLY A 105 -4.72 -8.89 -0.57
N HIS A 106 -5.03 -9.10 -1.84
CA HIS A 106 -5.94 -10.14 -2.31
C HIS A 106 -5.42 -10.76 -3.60
N LEU A 107 -5.89 -11.98 -3.88
CA LEU A 107 -5.73 -12.63 -5.18
C LEU A 107 -7.03 -12.44 -5.98
N ASP A 108 -6.91 -12.21 -7.28
CA ASP A 108 -8.05 -12.31 -8.19
C ASP A 108 -8.28 -13.74 -8.70
N GLU A 109 -9.32 -13.92 -9.52
CA GLU A 109 -9.72 -15.23 -10.06
C GLU A 109 -8.64 -15.87 -10.95
N ASP A 110 -7.75 -15.07 -11.53
CA ASP A 110 -6.65 -15.50 -12.39
C ASP A 110 -5.34 -15.72 -11.62
N GLY A 111 -5.35 -15.52 -10.29
CA GLY A 111 -4.21 -15.68 -9.39
C GLY A 111 -3.22 -14.51 -9.40
N TYR A 112 -3.60 -13.34 -9.91
CA TYR A 112 -2.80 -12.12 -9.77
C TYR A 112 -2.94 -11.56 -8.36
N LEU A 113 -1.79 -11.21 -7.76
CA LEU A 113 -1.72 -10.61 -6.45
C LEU A 113 -1.85 -9.08 -6.54
N TYR A 114 -2.70 -8.52 -5.70
CA TYR A 114 -2.82 -7.08 -5.49
C TYR A 114 -2.35 -6.76 -4.08
N VAL A 115 -1.38 -5.87 -3.96
CA VAL A 115 -0.89 -5.39 -2.66
C VAL A 115 -1.59 -4.07 -2.36
N VAL A 116 -2.41 -4.06 -1.32
CA VAL A 116 -3.25 -2.92 -0.95
C VAL A 116 -2.49 -1.99 -0.01
N ASP A 117 -1.98 -2.49 1.13
CA ASP A 117 -1.25 -1.65 2.08
C ASP A 117 -0.40 -2.48 3.06
N ARG A 118 0.16 -1.83 4.09
CA ARG A 118 0.78 -2.45 5.25
C ARG A 118 -0.24 -2.57 6.38
N ILE A 119 -0.31 -3.72 7.07
CA ILE A 119 -1.16 -3.90 8.26
C ILE A 119 -0.89 -2.81 9.30
N LYS A 120 0.38 -2.48 9.53
CA LYS A 120 0.79 -1.45 10.51
C LYS A 120 0.42 -0.01 10.12
N ASP A 121 0.07 0.22 8.85
CA ASP A 121 -0.31 1.54 8.35
C ASP A 121 -1.81 1.67 8.12
N LEU A 122 -2.57 0.57 8.26
CA LEU A 122 -4.03 0.58 8.28
C LEU A 122 -4.54 1.60 9.31
N ILE A 123 -5.44 2.48 8.87
CA ILE A 123 -6.09 3.47 9.72
C ILE A 123 -7.45 2.90 10.10
N ILE A 124 -7.73 2.82 11.41
CA ILE A 124 -9.03 2.36 11.89
C ILE A 124 -9.85 3.55 12.36
N ARG A 125 -10.82 3.96 11.53
CA ARG A 125 -11.70 5.11 11.79
C ARG A 125 -13.13 4.65 12.00
N ASN A 126 -13.69 4.85 13.20
CA ASN A 126 -15.03 4.37 13.56
C ASN A 126 -15.25 2.87 13.28
N GLY A 127 -14.20 2.06 13.45
CA GLY A 127 -14.24 0.62 13.15
C GLY A 127 -14.18 0.27 11.67
N PHE A 128 -14.01 1.24 10.77
CA PHE A 128 -13.79 1.00 9.35
C PHE A 128 -12.29 0.98 9.03
N ASN A 129 -11.89 -0.01 8.25
CA ASN A 129 -10.57 -0.10 7.67
C ASN A 129 -10.43 0.95 6.56
N VAL A 130 -9.53 1.90 6.77
CA VAL A 130 -9.12 2.86 5.76
C VAL A 130 -7.67 2.54 5.41
N TYR A 131 -7.46 1.98 4.23
CA TYR A 131 -6.12 1.79 3.68
C TYR A 131 -5.62 3.16 3.19
N PRO A 132 -4.52 3.71 3.75
CA PRO A 132 -3.89 4.91 3.22
C PRO A 132 -3.80 4.94 1.70
N ARG A 133 -3.50 3.78 1.10
CA ARG A 133 -3.35 3.65 -0.34
C ARG A 133 -4.59 4.04 -1.14
N ASP A 134 -5.77 3.58 -0.74
CA ASP A 134 -7.04 3.91 -1.42
C ASP A 134 -7.22 5.43 -1.54
N VAL A 135 -6.82 6.16 -0.49
CA VAL A 135 -6.96 7.61 -0.42
C VAL A 135 -5.85 8.30 -1.24
N GLU A 136 -4.64 7.76 -1.21
CA GLU A 136 -3.50 8.24 -2.01
C GLU A 136 -3.77 8.14 -3.51
N ASP A 137 -4.27 7.00 -3.98
CA ASP A 137 -4.56 6.78 -5.39
C ASP A 137 -5.66 7.74 -5.89
N VAL A 138 -6.71 7.97 -5.09
CA VAL A 138 -7.71 8.99 -5.40
C VAL A 138 -7.06 10.36 -5.50
N LEU A 139 -6.26 10.79 -4.51
CA LEU A 139 -5.59 12.10 -4.53
C LEU A 139 -4.66 12.26 -5.74
N LEU A 140 -3.93 11.21 -6.13
CA LEU A 140 -3.02 11.21 -7.27
C LEU A 140 -3.75 11.32 -8.62
N ALA A 141 -5.04 10.99 -8.69
CA ALA A 141 -5.85 11.22 -9.87
C ALA A 141 -6.23 12.70 -10.08
N HIS A 142 -6.03 13.57 -9.08
CA HIS A 142 -6.25 15.01 -9.23
C HIS A 142 -5.13 15.64 -10.07
N PRO A 143 -5.42 16.46 -11.11
CA PRO A 143 -4.43 16.94 -12.08
C PRO A 143 -3.31 17.80 -11.48
N ASP A 144 -3.60 18.52 -10.39
CA ASP A 144 -2.62 19.38 -9.71
C ASP A 144 -1.76 18.63 -8.69
N VAL A 145 -2.09 17.38 -8.35
CA VAL A 145 -1.37 16.61 -7.32
C VAL A 145 -0.21 15.85 -7.95
N THR A 146 0.98 16.00 -7.36
CA THR A 146 2.22 15.38 -7.85
C THR A 146 2.71 14.26 -6.93
N ALA A 147 2.37 14.31 -5.65
CA ALA A 147 2.61 13.24 -4.69
C ALA A 147 1.57 13.31 -3.57
N ALA A 148 1.18 12.16 -3.03
CA ALA A 148 0.27 12.04 -1.90
C ALA A 148 0.78 11.00 -0.90
N ALA A 149 0.57 11.24 0.39
CA ALA A 149 0.80 10.28 1.45
C ALA A 149 -0.23 10.45 2.58
N VAL A 150 -0.80 9.36 3.05
CA VAL A 150 -1.89 9.35 4.03
C VAL A 150 -1.45 8.65 5.31
N VAL A 151 -1.80 9.22 6.47
CA VAL A 151 -1.50 8.63 7.78
C VAL A 151 -2.67 8.83 8.73
N GLY A 152 -2.78 7.92 9.69
CA GLY A 152 -3.71 8.04 10.81
C GLY A 152 -3.19 9.01 11.87
N ARG A 153 -4.04 9.92 12.32
CA ARG A 153 -3.85 10.71 13.54
C ARG A 153 -4.72 10.11 14.65
N PRO A 154 -4.16 9.74 15.82
CA PRO A 154 -4.99 9.31 16.95
C PRO A 154 -6.07 10.33 17.29
N ASP A 155 -7.32 9.87 17.42
CA ASP A 155 -8.47 10.69 17.78
C ASP A 155 -9.32 9.97 18.84
N PRO A 156 -9.66 10.63 19.96
CA PRO A 156 -10.35 9.98 21.07
C PRO A 156 -11.80 9.59 20.77
N LYS A 157 -12.42 10.13 19.71
CA LYS A 157 -13.82 9.86 19.36
C LYS A 157 -13.95 8.79 18.28
N VAL A 158 -13.05 8.82 17.30
CA VAL A 158 -13.14 7.96 16.11
C VAL A 158 -12.02 6.92 16.01
N GLY A 159 -11.13 6.84 17.00
CA GLY A 159 -9.95 5.98 17.00
C GLY A 159 -8.79 6.67 16.29
N GLU A 160 -8.91 6.82 14.98
CA GLU A 160 -7.98 7.59 14.16
C GLU A 160 -8.71 8.47 13.15
N GLU A 161 -8.17 9.67 12.92
CA GLU A 161 -8.59 10.58 11.87
C GLU A 161 -7.64 10.45 10.65
N VAL A 162 -8.22 10.43 9.45
CA VAL A 162 -7.46 10.26 8.20
C VAL A 162 -6.88 11.61 7.79
N VAL A 163 -5.56 11.72 7.74
CA VAL A 163 -4.85 12.94 7.35
C VAL A 163 -3.99 12.68 6.12
N ALA A 164 -4.17 13.49 5.08
CA ALA A 164 -3.39 13.43 3.86
C ALA A 164 -2.34 14.55 3.81
N PHE A 165 -1.17 14.22 3.31
CA PHE A 165 -0.11 15.16 2.93
C PHE A 165 0.02 15.12 1.42
N VAL A 166 0.07 16.28 0.79
CA VAL A 166 0.02 16.40 -0.67
C VAL A 166 1.07 17.40 -1.15
N SER A 167 1.81 17.05 -2.19
CA SER A 167 2.63 17.99 -2.95
C SER A 167 1.94 18.29 -4.28
N VAL A 168 1.92 19.57 -4.67
CA VAL A 168 1.18 20.05 -5.84
C VAL A 168 2.12 20.58 -6.92
N ALA A 169 1.64 20.67 -8.15
CA ALA A 169 2.40 21.20 -9.27
C ALA A 169 2.83 22.67 -9.02
N PRO A 170 4.02 23.10 -9.48
CA PRO A 170 4.46 24.48 -9.34
C PRO A 170 3.44 25.47 -9.91
N GLY A 171 3.06 26.46 -9.10
CA GLY A 171 2.08 27.47 -9.49
C GLY A 171 0.61 27.02 -9.39
N SER A 172 0.33 25.80 -8.92
CA SER A 172 -1.04 25.39 -8.60
C SER A 172 -1.64 26.28 -7.51
N THR A 173 -2.93 26.58 -7.66
CA THR A 173 -3.73 27.33 -6.68
C THR A 173 -4.72 26.43 -5.94
N VAL A 174 -4.58 25.10 -6.04
CA VAL A 174 -5.47 24.15 -5.36
C VAL A 174 -5.35 24.31 -3.85
N THR A 175 -6.48 24.30 -3.15
CA THR A 175 -6.50 24.43 -1.69
C THR A 175 -6.67 23.05 -1.02
N PRO A 176 -6.26 22.90 0.25
CA PRO A 176 -6.53 21.68 1.01
C PRO A 176 -8.01 21.29 1.03
N GLU A 177 -8.92 22.25 1.15
CA GLU A 177 -10.36 22.03 1.20
C GLU A 177 -10.87 21.50 -0.14
N ALA A 178 -10.35 22.01 -1.27
CA ALA A 178 -10.69 21.51 -2.59
C ALA A 178 -10.29 20.03 -2.76
N LEU A 179 -9.13 19.62 -2.22
CA LEU A 179 -8.68 18.23 -2.24
C LEU A 179 -9.52 17.32 -1.32
N VAL A 180 -10.01 17.85 -0.18
CA VAL A 180 -10.98 17.14 0.66
C VAL A 180 -12.31 16.94 -0.08
N GLU A 181 -12.84 17.96 -0.76
CA GLU A 181 -14.07 17.79 -1.55
C GLU A 181 -13.87 16.82 -2.72
N PHE A 182 -12.76 16.93 -3.44
CA PHE A 182 -12.42 16.01 -4.52
C PHE A 182 -12.41 14.55 -4.04
N THR A 183 -11.77 14.25 -2.91
CA THR A 183 -11.76 12.88 -2.36
C THR A 183 -13.15 12.41 -1.95
N LYS A 184 -14.00 13.27 -1.36
CA LYS A 184 -15.39 12.91 -0.98
C LYS A 184 -16.23 12.47 -2.18
N GLU A 185 -15.99 13.02 -3.36
CA GLU A 185 -16.73 12.67 -4.58
C GLU A 185 -16.34 11.28 -5.12
N HIS A 186 -15.15 10.78 -4.78
CA HIS A 186 -14.56 9.58 -5.39
C HIS A 186 -14.43 8.39 -4.43
N ILE A 187 -14.49 8.60 -3.10
CA ILE A 187 -14.41 7.53 -2.11
C ILE A 187 -15.51 7.63 -1.05
N SER A 188 -15.78 6.52 -0.36
CA SER A 188 -16.83 6.46 0.65
C SER A 188 -16.61 7.47 1.78
N LYS A 189 -17.72 7.93 2.40
CA LYS A 189 -17.71 8.90 3.52
C LYS A 189 -16.85 8.46 4.71
N ALA A 190 -16.62 7.16 4.86
CA ALA A 190 -15.79 6.59 5.92
C ALA A 190 -14.29 6.75 5.66
N LYS A 191 -13.87 6.83 4.38
CA LYS A 191 -12.45 6.75 3.98
C LYS A 191 -11.79 8.09 3.64
N TYR A 192 -12.54 9.09 3.18
CA TYR A 192 -11.92 10.36 2.73
C TYR A 192 -11.16 11.08 3.89
N PRO A 193 -10.06 11.80 3.59
CA PRO A 193 -9.28 12.52 4.59
C PRO A 193 -10.08 13.69 5.17
N ARG A 194 -10.08 13.84 6.49
CA ARG A 194 -10.71 15.03 7.12
C ARG A 194 -9.80 16.25 7.12
N GLU A 195 -8.52 16.04 6.84
CA GLU A 195 -7.52 17.08 6.76
C GLU A 195 -6.55 16.76 5.64
N VAL A 196 -6.27 17.76 4.81
CA VAL A 196 -5.20 17.72 3.82
C VAL A 196 -4.17 18.78 4.22
N ARG A 197 -2.88 18.45 4.14
CA ARG A 197 -1.77 19.39 4.33
C ARG A 197 -0.96 19.45 3.05
N ILE A 198 -0.89 20.63 2.45
CA ILE A 198 0.01 20.84 1.31
C ILE A 198 1.43 21.02 1.84
N VAL A 199 2.37 20.26 1.29
CA VAL A 199 3.79 20.25 1.65
C VAL A 199 4.67 20.33 0.42
N ASP A 200 5.86 20.92 0.57
CA ASP A 200 6.82 21.05 -0.53
C ASP A 200 7.24 19.69 -1.10
N ALA A 201 7.41 18.69 -0.24
CA ALA A 201 7.73 17.33 -0.63
C ALA A 201 7.24 16.31 0.42
N ILE A 202 6.82 15.13 -0.05
CA ILE A 202 6.57 13.98 0.80
C ILE A 202 7.93 13.42 1.28
N PRO A 203 8.16 13.25 2.60
CA PRO A 203 9.41 12.71 3.11
C PRO A 203 9.57 11.24 2.69
N LEU A 204 10.76 10.89 2.25
CA LEU A 204 11.12 9.53 1.86
C LEU A 204 12.24 8.99 2.77
N THR A 205 12.22 7.68 3.00
CA THR A 205 13.30 6.93 3.64
C THR A 205 14.54 6.85 2.72
N SER A 206 15.67 6.37 3.25
CA SER A 206 16.90 6.17 2.46
C SER A 206 16.75 5.17 1.29
N VAL A 207 15.69 4.35 1.31
CA VAL A 207 15.34 3.41 0.23
C VAL A 207 14.15 3.91 -0.59
N LEU A 208 13.89 5.22 -0.57
CA LEU A 208 12.89 5.92 -1.40
C LEU A 208 11.42 5.54 -1.14
N LYS A 209 11.12 4.84 -0.02
CA LYS A 209 9.74 4.60 0.44
C LYS A 209 9.23 5.80 1.24
N THR A 210 7.95 6.11 1.17
CA THR A 210 7.29 7.13 2.00
C THR A 210 7.61 6.96 3.49
N ASP A 211 8.15 8.00 4.12
CA ASP A 211 8.44 8.02 5.55
C ASP A 211 7.19 8.43 6.34
N ARG A 212 6.27 7.49 6.50
CA ARG A 212 5.04 7.67 7.29
C ARG A 212 5.33 7.99 8.77
N LYS A 213 6.51 7.63 9.30
CA LYS A 213 6.91 7.97 10.67
C LYS A 213 7.21 9.47 10.78
N ALA A 214 7.95 10.03 9.82
CA ALA A 214 8.19 11.46 9.73
C ALA A 214 6.88 12.25 9.58
N LEU A 215 5.96 11.79 8.73
CA LEU A 215 4.63 12.41 8.58
C LEU A 215 3.82 12.39 9.87
N ARG A 216 3.72 11.24 10.55
CA ARG A 216 3.03 11.13 11.84
C ARG A 216 3.67 12.04 12.91
N ALA A 217 4.98 12.27 12.86
CA ALA A 217 5.64 13.20 13.79
C ALA A 217 5.20 14.66 13.56
N GLN A 218 4.91 15.07 12.32
CA GLN A 218 4.39 16.42 12.01
C GLN A 218 2.95 16.65 12.53
N LEU A 219 2.25 15.58 12.90
CA LEU A 219 0.90 15.65 13.49
C LEU A 219 0.92 15.76 15.01
N ARG A 220 2.08 15.49 15.63
CA ARG A 220 2.31 15.64 17.07
C ARG A 220 2.80 17.06 17.30
N GLY A 221 1.85 17.97 17.50
CA GLY A 221 2.13 19.31 18.07
C GLY A 221 2.52 19.22 19.53
#